data_AF-A0A2D5H3C5-F1
#
_entry.id   AF-A0A2D5H3C5-F1
#
_cell.length_a   1.000
_cell.length_b   1.000
_cell.length_c   1.000
_cell.angle_alpha   90.00
_cell.angle_beta   90.00
_cell.angle_gamma   90.00
#
_symmetry.space_group_name_H-M   'P 1'
#
loop_
_entity.id
_entity.type
_entity.pdbx_description
1 polymer ?
#
loop_
_entity_poly.entity_id
_entity_poly.type
_entity_poly.pdbx_seq_one_letter_code
_entity_poly.pdbx_strand_id
1 'polypeptide(L)'
;ADGYKILCNHEGIITSKYSGKVNFGPEAFEPIAQTGEINLVVAVQKNAPFKNLAELLQYTEKHPGEVQFGTNFGALAHFAAKKIEQASGGEYFNYVQAGDGQKRYTMLIGGHIDATIFSLAEFLSYEGDGQIRALAVLSEERQSVLPDVSTAREQQIDAVVGNSFYWWAPKGTPPERIDLLADVLEQTMQSDAVRNSLQALSIAPVFYRGEKLNEHISQSEQKFSELVSGSTVQLPDFPYYIILATLLLLSMIVVQRIFLSQIPPANSSPSSKPRIWLAVCCFVLLCCYVLVLEQSWLNYWLATALMIAVTGGTMAKWKPRYLPVLIELALLTGLGTEIVFTSVFSVVLP
;
A
#
# COMPACT_ATOMS: atom_id res chain seq x y z
N ALA A 1 -11.94 29.99 -3.20
CA ALA A 1 -11.02 29.67 -2.11
C ALA A 1 -11.15 30.77 -1.06
N ASP A 2 -12.11 30.62 -0.14
CA ASP A 2 -12.49 31.64 0.85
C ASP A 2 -11.96 31.30 2.26
N GLY A 3 -11.07 30.32 2.43
CA GLY A 3 -10.48 30.00 3.74
C GLY A 3 -11.44 29.43 4.80
N TYR A 4 -12.71 29.16 4.49
CA TYR A 4 -13.64 28.46 5.41
C TYR A 4 -13.53 26.92 5.31
N LYS A 5 -12.72 26.43 4.36
CA LYS A 5 -12.39 25.01 4.23
C LYS A 5 -10.88 24.88 4.31
N ILE A 6 -10.43 24.14 5.32
CA ILE A 6 -9.02 23.82 5.53
C ILE A 6 -8.88 22.32 5.75
N LEU A 7 -7.70 21.79 5.47
CA LEU A 7 -7.36 20.39 5.61
C LEU A 7 -6.18 20.27 6.55
N CYS A 8 -6.30 19.48 7.61
CA CYS A 8 -5.15 18.96 8.33
C CYS A 8 -4.84 17.57 7.77
N ASN A 9 -3.64 17.40 7.23
CA ASN A 9 -3.17 16.09 6.82
C ASN A 9 -1.68 15.95 7.15
N HIS A 10 -1.26 14.72 7.36
CA HIS A 10 0.14 14.40 7.54
C HIS A 10 0.88 14.42 6.18
N GLU A 11 2.12 13.94 6.16
CA GLU A 11 3.01 13.86 4.99
C GLU A 11 2.46 12.95 3.86
N GLY A 12 1.26 12.38 4.06
CA GLY A 12 0.45 11.62 3.11
C GLY A 12 0.24 12.31 1.76
N ILE A 13 0.10 13.64 1.70
CA ILE A 13 -0.05 14.36 0.41
C ILE A 13 1.21 14.20 -0.45
N ILE A 14 2.38 14.35 0.16
CA ILE A 14 3.67 14.23 -0.52
C ILE A 14 3.92 12.78 -0.92
N THR A 15 3.82 11.86 0.05
CA THR A 15 4.06 10.43 -0.21
C THR A 15 3.08 9.81 -1.21
N SER A 16 1.82 10.25 -1.25
CA SER A 16 0.84 9.75 -2.23
C SER A 16 1.15 10.20 -3.66
N LYS A 17 1.65 11.43 -3.86
CA LYS A 17 2.13 11.91 -5.16
C LYS A 17 3.30 11.08 -5.64
N TYR A 18 4.35 10.95 -4.81
CA TYR A 18 5.57 10.26 -5.21
C TYR A 18 5.39 8.73 -5.31
N SER A 19 4.47 8.12 -4.55
CA SER A 19 4.10 6.71 -4.75
C SER A 19 3.19 6.45 -5.96
N GLY A 20 2.80 7.49 -6.72
CA GLY A 20 1.92 7.35 -7.89
C GLY A 20 0.46 7.02 -7.56
N LYS A 21 0.05 7.13 -6.29
CA LYS A 21 -1.34 6.92 -5.87
C LYS A 21 -2.26 8.07 -6.33
N VAL A 22 -1.70 9.28 -6.44
CA VAL A 22 -2.40 10.48 -6.92
C VAL A 22 -1.49 11.32 -7.82
N ASN A 23 -2.09 12.15 -8.67
CA ASN A 23 -1.37 13.02 -9.62
C ASN A 23 -1.26 14.49 -9.15
N PHE A 24 -1.41 14.74 -7.84
CA PHE A 24 -1.32 16.07 -7.25
C PHE A 24 -0.56 16.01 -5.93
N GLY A 25 0.10 17.10 -5.54
CA GLY A 25 0.82 17.22 -4.27
C GLY A 25 0.63 18.58 -3.60
N PRO A 26 1.62 19.05 -2.83
CA PRO A 26 1.59 20.36 -2.17
C PRO A 26 1.23 21.52 -3.09
N GLU A 27 1.63 21.47 -4.37
CA GLU A 27 1.35 22.52 -5.36
C GLU A 27 -0.14 22.75 -5.68
N ALA A 28 -1.02 21.84 -5.24
CA ALA A 28 -2.47 21.94 -5.36
C ALA A 28 -3.13 22.71 -4.21
N PHE A 29 -2.36 23.17 -3.22
CA PHE A 29 -2.84 23.80 -2.00
C PHE A 29 -2.04 25.04 -1.62
N GLU A 30 -2.59 25.85 -0.72
CA GLU A 30 -1.83 26.89 0.00
C GLU A 30 -1.45 26.34 1.39
N PRO A 31 -0.16 26.27 1.76
CA PRO A 31 0.26 25.83 3.08
C PRO A 31 -0.03 26.91 4.13
N ILE A 32 -0.63 26.50 5.26
CA ILE A 32 -0.95 27.39 6.39
C ILE A 32 0.13 27.29 7.46
N ALA A 33 0.32 26.09 8.01
CA ALA A 33 1.27 25.82 9.10
C ALA A 33 1.61 24.32 9.18
N GLN A 34 2.78 23.98 9.71
CA GLN A 34 3.02 22.69 10.36
C GLN A 34 2.71 22.86 11.85
N THR A 35 2.04 21.89 12.49
CA THR A 35 1.69 21.97 13.92
C THR A 35 2.07 20.73 14.73
N GLY A 36 2.88 19.85 14.15
CA GLY A 36 3.34 18.67 14.87
C GLY A 36 4.14 17.73 14.00
N GLU A 37 4.86 16.84 14.65
CA GLU A 37 5.61 15.78 13.99
C GLU A 37 5.58 14.51 14.83
N ILE A 38 5.29 13.38 14.19
CA ILE A 38 5.45 12.07 14.82
C ILE A 38 6.83 11.53 14.46
N ASN A 39 7.58 11.15 15.48
CA ASN A 39 8.85 10.47 15.33
C ASN A 39 8.62 8.97 15.12
N LEU A 40 9.46 8.35 14.31
CA LEU A 40 9.41 6.93 14.01
C LEU A 40 10.50 6.16 14.78
N VAL A 41 10.20 4.92 15.11
CA VAL A 41 11.07 4.03 15.88
C VAL A 41 11.25 2.73 15.11
N VAL A 42 12.50 2.34 14.85
CA VAL A 42 12.82 1.01 14.33
C VAL A 42 12.76 0.03 15.49
N ALA A 43 11.96 -1.02 15.36
CA ALA A 43 11.74 -1.99 16.43
C ALA A 43 11.97 -3.43 15.95
N VAL A 44 12.47 -4.25 16.88
CA VAL A 44 12.66 -5.70 16.73
C VAL A 44 12.03 -6.42 17.91
N GLN A 45 11.93 -7.75 17.84
CA GLN A 45 11.59 -8.56 19.02
C GLN A 45 12.69 -8.39 20.11
N LYS A 46 12.32 -8.43 21.39
CA LYS A 46 13.26 -8.20 22.51
C LYS A 46 14.48 -9.13 22.51
N ASN A 47 14.31 -10.36 22.03
CA ASN A 47 15.35 -11.38 21.98
C ASN A 47 16.09 -11.42 20.65
N ALA A 48 15.77 -10.52 19.71
CA ALA A 48 16.49 -10.40 18.45
C ALA A 48 17.99 -10.16 18.72
N PRO A 49 18.87 -10.65 17.83
CA PRO A 49 20.32 -10.56 18.04
C PRO A 49 20.84 -9.11 17.96
N PHE A 50 20.07 -8.21 17.36
CA PHE A 50 20.43 -6.81 17.14
C PHE A 50 20.10 -5.94 18.35
N LYS A 51 21.07 -5.13 18.81
CA LYS A 51 20.89 -4.20 19.94
C LYS A 51 20.74 -2.76 19.50
N ASN A 52 21.13 -2.44 18.28
CA ASN A 52 21.03 -1.13 17.66
C ASN A 52 20.83 -1.28 16.15
N LEU A 53 20.54 -0.17 15.47
CA LEU A 53 20.26 -0.16 14.04
C LEU A 53 21.53 -0.48 13.22
N ALA A 54 22.69 -0.02 13.65
CA ALA A 54 23.96 -0.33 12.99
C ALA A 54 24.26 -1.84 12.95
N GLU A 55 23.99 -2.58 14.02
CA GLU A 55 24.12 -4.04 14.07
C GLU A 55 23.14 -4.75 13.12
N LEU A 56 21.90 -4.26 13.04
CA LEU A 56 20.92 -4.78 12.07
C LEU A 56 21.45 -4.59 10.64
N LEU A 57 21.92 -3.39 10.30
CA LEU A 57 22.40 -3.09 8.95
C LEU A 57 23.69 -3.83 8.58
N GLN A 58 24.61 -3.97 9.53
CA GLN A 58 25.81 -4.79 9.34
C GLN A 58 25.47 -6.26 9.05
N TYR A 59 24.42 -6.78 9.69
CA TYR A 59 23.94 -8.13 9.40
C TYR A 59 23.36 -8.20 7.99
N THR A 60 22.45 -7.28 7.63
CA THR A 60 21.76 -7.32 6.34
C THR A 60 22.70 -7.09 5.16
N GLU A 61 23.75 -6.29 5.30
CA GLU A 61 24.79 -6.14 4.28
C GLU A 61 25.49 -7.47 3.97
N LYS A 62 25.73 -8.31 4.99
CA LYS A 62 26.34 -9.65 4.83
C LYS A 62 25.34 -10.71 4.41
N HIS A 63 24.05 -10.48 4.68
CA HIS A 63 22.95 -11.42 4.54
C HIS A 63 21.76 -10.76 3.81
N PRO A 64 21.94 -10.31 2.56
CA PRO A 64 20.89 -9.59 1.83
C PRO A 64 19.67 -10.50 1.61
N GLY A 65 18.48 -9.99 1.91
CA GLY A 65 17.20 -10.68 1.77
C GLY A 65 16.84 -11.62 2.93
N GLU A 66 17.69 -11.76 3.95
CA GLU A 66 17.36 -12.63 5.10
C GLU A 66 16.45 -11.94 6.13
N VAL A 67 16.64 -10.64 6.36
CA VAL A 67 15.83 -9.88 7.34
C VAL A 67 14.47 -9.54 6.74
N GLN A 68 13.44 -10.14 7.31
CA GLN A 68 12.03 -9.89 7.00
C GLN A 68 11.60 -8.56 7.64
N PHE A 69 11.53 -7.50 6.84
CA PHE A 69 11.18 -6.16 7.31
C PHE A 69 9.70 -5.87 7.05
N GLY A 70 8.89 -5.86 8.10
CA GLY A 70 7.46 -5.63 8.00
C GLY A 70 7.11 -4.17 7.72
N THR A 71 6.31 -3.93 6.69
CA THR A 71 5.91 -2.58 6.28
C THR A 71 4.50 -2.53 5.68
N ASN A 72 4.07 -1.35 5.28
CA ASN A 72 2.91 -1.15 4.41
C ASN A 72 3.37 -0.44 3.14
N PHE A 73 3.28 -1.11 1.99
CA PHE A 73 3.78 -0.63 0.73
C PHE A 73 3.18 0.73 0.34
N GLY A 74 4.09 1.65 0.01
CA GLY A 74 3.75 3.04 -0.32
C GLY A 74 3.16 3.83 0.85
N ALA A 75 3.37 3.39 2.09
CA ALA A 75 3.12 4.18 3.30
C ALA A 75 4.45 4.63 3.91
N LEU A 76 4.40 5.53 4.90
CA LEU A 76 5.59 6.15 5.49
C LEU A 76 6.59 5.12 6.06
N ALA A 77 6.12 4.03 6.68
CA ALA A 77 7.00 2.97 7.18
C ALA A 77 7.85 2.32 6.06
N HIS A 78 7.32 2.23 4.84
CA HIS A 78 8.06 1.68 3.70
C HIS A 78 9.14 2.66 3.26
N PHE A 79 8.79 3.95 3.14
CA PHE A 79 9.75 4.99 2.80
C PHE A 79 10.86 5.14 3.85
N ALA A 80 10.51 5.06 5.13
CA ALA A 80 11.48 5.13 6.21
C ALA A 80 12.47 3.95 6.16
N ALA A 81 11.99 2.73 5.90
CA ALA A 81 12.87 1.57 5.74
C ALA A 81 13.80 1.71 4.53
N LYS A 82 13.27 2.17 3.38
CA LYS A 82 14.09 2.46 2.19
C LYS A 82 15.13 3.54 2.44
N LYS A 83 14.80 4.56 3.24
CA LYS A 83 15.75 5.63 3.62
C LYS A 83 16.88 5.09 4.48
N ILE A 84 16.59 4.17 5.40
CA ILE A 84 17.61 3.47 6.21
C ILE A 84 18.57 2.70 5.29
N GLU A 85 18.04 1.89 4.38
CA GLU A 85 18.82 1.13 3.40
C GLU A 85 19.72 2.03 2.55
N GLN A 86 19.12 3.07 1.94
CA GLN A 86 19.86 4.04 1.14
C GLN A 86 20.98 4.71 1.94
N ALA A 87 20.73 5.08 3.20
CA ALA A 87 21.72 5.68 4.09
C ALA A 87 22.86 4.69 4.45
N SER A 88 22.60 3.39 4.44
CA SER A 88 23.63 2.34 4.58
C SER A 88 24.33 1.95 3.28
N GLY A 89 23.94 2.54 2.14
CA GLY A 89 24.61 2.33 0.86
C GLY A 89 24.15 1.11 0.07
N GLY A 90 23.00 0.50 0.39
CA GLY A 90 22.44 -0.61 -0.41
C GLY A 90 21.03 -1.02 0.00
N GLU A 91 20.42 -1.92 -0.77
CA GLU A 91 19.10 -2.51 -0.53
C GLU A 91 19.28 -3.98 -0.08
N TYR A 92 18.88 -4.29 1.15
CA TYR A 92 19.20 -5.55 1.84
C TYR A 92 18.01 -6.21 2.55
N PHE A 93 16.95 -5.47 2.87
CA PHE A 93 15.76 -5.97 3.55
C PHE A 93 14.87 -6.76 2.59
N ASN A 94 14.21 -7.77 3.14
CA ASN A 94 13.13 -8.49 2.49
C ASN A 94 11.79 -7.91 2.96
N TYR A 95 11.08 -7.16 2.11
CA TYR A 95 9.94 -6.37 2.56
C TYR A 95 8.63 -7.18 2.63
N VAL A 96 8.07 -7.28 3.83
CA VAL A 96 6.81 -8.00 4.05
C VAL A 96 5.63 -7.03 4.17
N GLN A 97 4.60 -7.22 3.35
CA GLN A 97 3.34 -6.47 3.45
C GLN A 97 2.57 -6.87 4.71
N ALA A 98 2.81 -6.12 5.78
CA ALA A 98 2.32 -6.41 7.13
C ALA A 98 1.21 -5.44 7.58
N GLY A 99 0.82 -4.46 6.77
CA GLY A 99 -0.34 -3.60 7.02
C GLY A 99 -0.10 -2.54 8.10
N ASP A 100 -1.11 -2.27 8.93
CA ASP A 100 -1.04 -1.25 9.98
C ASP A 100 -0.06 -1.61 11.13
N GLY A 101 0.09 -0.70 12.10
CA GLY A 101 0.95 -0.92 13.26
C GLY A 101 0.57 -2.14 14.09
N GLN A 102 -0.72 -2.38 14.32
CA GLN A 102 -1.18 -3.50 15.15
C GLN A 102 -0.85 -4.86 14.49
N LYS A 103 -1.13 -5.00 13.18
CA LYS A 103 -0.80 -6.21 12.44
C LYS A 103 0.72 -6.44 12.40
N ARG A 104 1.51 -5.38 12.19
CA ARG A 104 2.99 -5.44 12.28
C ARG A 104 3.48 -5.86 13.66
N TYR A 105 2.87 -5.35 14.73
CA TYR A 105 3.20 -5.78 16.10
C TYR A 105 2.95 -7.27 16.30
N THR A 106 1.76 -7.77 15.92
CA THR A 106 1.44 -9.20 16.03
C THR A 106 2.40 -10.08 15.20
N MET A 107 2.75 -9.65 13.99
CA MET A 107 3.72 -10.38 13.15
C MET A 107 5.12 -10.38 13.75
N LEU A 108 5.56 -9.27 14.36
CA LEU A 108 6.87 -9.14 14.98
C LEU A 108 7.00 -10.05 16.21
N ILE A 109 6.04 -10.03 17.13
CA ILE A 109 6.09 -10.89 18.33
C ILE A 109 5.90 -12.37 17.98
N GLY A 110 5.17 -12.66 16.90
CA GLY A 110 5.00 -14.01 16.35
C GLY A 110 6.20 -14.54 15.56
N GLY A 111 7.23 -13.71 15.30
CA GLY A 111 8.42 -14.10 14.54
C GLY A 111 8.18 -14.27 13.04
N HIS A 112 7.14 -13.63 12.48
CA HIS A 112 6.88 -13.61 11.04
C HIS A 112 7.63 -12.48 10.31
N ILE A 113 8.10 -11.49 11.07
CA ILE A 113 9.01 -10.43 10.61
C ILE A 113 10.09 -10.23 11.69
N ASP A 114 11.27 -9.81 11.29
CA ASP A 114 12.43 -9.60 12.17
C ASP A 114 12.50 -8.16 12.68
N ALA A 115 12.10 -7.20 11.84
CA ALA A 115 12.14 -5.77 12.13
C ALA A 115 10.94 -5.04 11.51
N THR A 116 10.61 -3.87 12.06
CA THR A 116 9.55 -2.99 11.54
C THR A 116 9.78 -1.55 12.03
N ILE A 117 8.91 -0.63 11.61
CA ILE A 117 8.91 0.77 12.03
C ILE A 117 7.58 1.14 12.63
N PHE A 118 7.55 1.58 13.88
CA PHE A 118 6.35 2.12 14.52
C PHE A 118 6.44 3.64 14.64
N SER A 119 5.30 4.30 14.79
CA SER A 119 5.31 5.62 15.42
C SER A 119 5.77 5.50 16.86
N LEU A 120 6.34 6.57 17.42
CA LEU A 120 6.74 6.62 18.83
C LEU A 120 5.58 6.24 19.77
N ALA A 121 4.37 6.73 19.50
CA ALA A 121 3.17 6.41 20.28
C ALA A 121 2.79 4.92 20.22
N GLU A 122 2.78 4.34 19.02
CA GLU A 122 2.54 2.90 18.84
C GLU A 122 3.60 2.07 19.57
N PHE A 123 4.88 2.43 19.41
CA PHE A 123 5.97 1.74 20.06
C PHE A 123 5.80 1.76 21.59
N LEU A 124 5.54 2.94 22.19
CA LEU A 124 5.33 3.06 23.63
C LEU A 124 4.12 2.24 24.12
N SER A 125 3.06 2.16 23.32
CA SER A 125 1.89 1.33 23.64
C SER A 125 2.18 -0.17 23.55
N TYR A 126 3.12 -0.59 22.69
CA TYR A 126 3.47 -2.00 22.47
C TYR A 126 4.63 -2.48 23.34
N GLU A 127 5.54 -1.59 23.72
CA GLU A 127 6.72 -1.90 24.53
C GLU A 127 6.34 -2.30 25.96
N GLY A 128 5.18 -1.87 26.47
CA GLY A 128 4.72 -2.19 27.82
C GLY A 128 4.68 -3.69 28.16
N ASP A 129 4.47 -4.55 27.17
CA ASP A 129 4.48 -6.01 27.33
C ASP A 129 5.92 -6.59 27.41
N GLY A 130 6.93 -5.75 27.15
CA GLY A 130 8.34 -6.12 27.18
C GLY A 130 8.71 -7.16 26.13
N GLN A 131 7.99 -7.25 25.01
CA GLN A 131 8.23 -8.22 23.94
C GLN A 131 9.02 -7.67 22.75
N ILE A 132 9.13 -6.35 22.65
CA ILE A 132 9.85 -5.65 21.58
C ILE A 132 10.94 -4.75 22.17
N ARG A 133 11.83 -4.27 21.30
CA ARG A 133 12.91 -3.32 21.63
C ARG A 133 13.09 -2.32 20.50
N ALA A 134 13.31 -1.06 20.83
CA ALA A 134 13.74 -0.04 19.88
C ALA A 134 15.24 -0.16 19.56
N LEU A 135 15.59 -0.11 18.27
CA LEU A 135 16.96 -0.07 17.78
C LEU A 135 17.46 1.36 17.53
N ALA A 136 16.58 2.24 17.07
CA ALA A 136 16.86 3.64 16.83
C ALA A 136 15.57 4.46 16.73
N VAL A 137 15.65 5.74 17.08
CA VAL A 137 14.65 6.74 16.69
C VAL A 137 15.10 7.44 15.41
N LEU A 138 14.18 7.68 14.47
CA LEU A 138 14.44 8.32 13.17
C LEU A 138 14.24 9.85 13.23
N SER A 139 14.65 10.48 14.33
CA SER A 139 14.56 11.93 14.54
C SER A 139 15.95 12.56 14.67
N GLU A 140 16.02 13.90 14.55
CA GLU A 140 17.28 14.64 14.72
C GLU A 140 17.87 14.51 16.12
N GLU A 141 16.99 14.54 17.13
CA GLU A 141 17.36 14.46 18.54
C GLU A 141 16.67 13.27 19.22
N ARG A 142 17.24 12.81 20.34
CA ARG A 142 16.63 11.75 21.15
C ARG A 142 15.28 12.19 21.71
N GLN A 143 14.42 11.21 21.96
CA GLN A 143 13.11 11.45 22.54
C GLN A 143 13.21 11.35 24.07
N SER A 144 12.70 12.34 24.79
CA SER A 144 12.74 12.36 26.25
C SER A 144 12.03 11.17 26.91
N VAL A 145 11.04 10.61 26.21
CA VAL A 145 10.31 9.40 26.60
C VAL A 145 11.08 8.09 26.36
N LEU A 146 12.14 8.12 25.54
CA LEU A 146 13.05 7.01 25.24
C LEU A 146 14.52 7.46 25.35
N PRO A 147 14.99 7.92 26.53
CA PRO A 147 16.30 8.58 26.66
C PRO A 147 17.48 7.63 26.37
N ASP A 148 17.29 6.33 26.61
CA ASP A 148 18.31 5.29 26.41
C ASP A 148 18.42 4.84 24.94
N VAL A 149 17.44 5.18 24.11
CA VAL A 149 17.43 4.82 22.68
C VAL A 149 18.14 5.93 21.90
N SER A 150 19.19 5.57 21.17
CA SER A 150 19.89 6.51 20.30
C SER A 150 19.10 6.80 19.02
N THR A 151 19.36 7.95 18.43
CA THR A 151 18.89 8.27 17.08
C THR A 151 19.65 7.47 16.03
N ALA A 152 19.09 7.31 14.82
CA ALA A 152 19.82 6.76 13.69
C ALA A 152 21.06 7.60 13.35
N ARG A 153 20.97 8.93 13.50
CA ARG A 153 22.06 9.87 13.22
C ARG A 153 23.24 9.70 14.18
N GLU A 154 22.99 9.45 15.45
CA GLU A 154 24.04 9.11 16.43
C GLU A 154 24.76 7.79 16.08
N GLN A 155 24.07 6.89 15.37
CA GLN A 155 24.63 5.65 14.84
C GLN A 155 25.25 5.84 13.44
N GLN A 156 25.46 7.09 13.00
CA GLN A 156 26.04 7.46 11.70
C GLN A 156 25.19 7.06 10.48
N ILE A 157 23.88 6.90 10.66
CA ILE A 157 22.93 6.54 9.61
C ILE A 157 22.03 7.76 9.36
N ASP A 158 22.15 8.38 8.18
CA ASP A 158 21.32 9.52 7.77
C ASP A 158 19.90 9.09 7.36
N ALA A 159 19.11 8.69 8.36
CA ALA A 159 17.76 8.18 8.19
C ALA A 159 16.73 8.96 9.02
N VAL A 160 16.90 10.28 9.14
CA VAL A 160 15.91 11.14 9.78
C VAL A 160 14.64 11.18 8.92
N VAL A 161 13.56 10.62 9.45
CA VAL A 161 12.24 10.53 8.82
C VAL A 161 11.17 10.75 9.89
N GLY A 162 10.46 11.86 9.77
CA GLY A 162 9.30 12.19 10.59
C GLY A 162 7.99 11.94 9.84
N ASN A 163 6.87 12.17 10.51
CA ASN A 163 5.55 12.33 9.90
C ASN A 163 5.01 13.70 10.30
N SER A 164 5.27 14.73 9.49
CA SER A 164 4.85 16.09 9.80
C SER A 164 3.35 16.29 9.53
N PHE A 165 2.66 17.00 10.42
CA PHE A 165 1.26 17.41 10.25
C PHE A 165 1.16 18.82 9.69
N TYR A 166 0.57 18.93 8.51
CA TYR A 166 0.41 20.16 7.77
C TYR A 166 -1.05 20.58 7.68
N TRP A 167 -1.27 21.89 7.80
CA TRP A 167 -2.54 22.55 7.53
C TRP A 167 -2.49 23.19 6.15
N TRP A 168 -3.52 22.93 5.36
CA TRP A 168 -3.64 23.37 3.98
C TRP A 168 -4.96 24.10 3.76
N ALA A 169 -4.95 25.08 2.87
CA ALA A 169 -6.15 25.68 2.29
C ALA A 169 -6.21 25.37 0.78
N PRO A 170 -7.39 25.50 0.15
CA PRO A 170 -7.50 25.42 -1.31
C PRO A 170 -6.59 26.44 -1.99
N LYS A 171 -5.98 26.05 -3.12
CA LYS A 171 -5.16 26.94 -3.96
C LYS A 171 -5.87 28.26 -4.26
N GLY A 172 -5.13 29.37 -4.18
CA GLY A 172 -5.64 30.72 -4.38
C GLY A 172 -6.46 31.28 -3.23
N THR A 173 -6.38 30.68 -2.03
CA THR A 173 -6.90 31.31 -0.82
C THR A 173 -6.12 32.61 -0.56
N PRO A 174 -6.80 33.75 -0.30
CA PRO A 174 -6.11 35.02 -0.12
C PRO A 174 -5.06 34.99 1.00
N PRO A 175 -3.87 35.60 0.80
CA PRO A 175 -2.80 35.59 1.80
C PRO A 175 -3.26 36.07 3.17
N GLU A 176 -4.13 37.10 3.24
CA GLU A 176 -4.61 37.60 4.53
C GLU A 176 -5.41 36.56 5.34
N ARG A 177 -6.05 35.59 4.67
CA ARG A 177 -6.76 34.48 5.33
C ARG A 177 -5.79 33.41 5.79
N ILE A 178 -4.74 33.13 4.99
CA ILE A 178 -3.68 32.19 5.37
C ILE A 178 -2.96 32.70 6.62
N ASP A 179 -2.58 33.98 6.63
CA ASP A 179 -1.90 34.61 7.76
C ASP A 179 -2.77 34.60 9.02
N LEU A 180 -4.06 34.95 8.90
CA LEU A 180 -4.99 34.89 10.02
C LEU A 180 -5.09 33.49 10.62
N LEU A 181 -5.19 32.45 9.78
CA LEU A 181 -5.27 31.06 10.24
C LEU A 181 -3.96 30.60 10.89
N ALA A 182 -2.82 30.98 10.30
CA ALA A 182 -1.51 30.67 10.85
C ALA A 182 -1.28 31.35 12.22
N ASP A 183 -1.71 32.61 12.39
CA ASP A 183 -1.65 33.34 13.67
C ASP A 183 -2.46 32.62 14.76
N VAL A 184 -3.67 32.16 14.42
CA VAL A 184 -4.52 31.42 15.37
C VAL A 184 -3.89 30.08 15.75
N LEU A 185 -3.33 29.34 14.78
CA LEU A 185 -2.65 28.08 15.05
C LEU A 185 -1.40 28.29 15.93
N GLU A 186 -0.61 29.33 15.68
CA GLU A 186 0.57 29.67 16.47
C GLU A 186 0.22 29.96 17.92
N GLN A 187 -0.81 30.78 18.16
CA GLN A 187 -1.32 31.06 19.51
C GLN A 187 -1.85 29.79 20.19
N THR A 188 -2.57 28.96 19.43
CA THR A 188 -3.16 27.71 19.93
C THR A 188 -2.08 26.71 20.37
N MET A 189 -0.99 26.59 19.61
CA MET A 189 0.16 25.74 19.91
C MET A 189 0.92 26.15 21.19
N GLN A 190 0.73 27.40 21.65
CA GLN A 190 1.29 27.88 22.91
C GLN A 190 0.43 27.56 24.13
N SER A 191 -0.82 27.12 23.94
CA SER A 191 -1.72 26.78 25.03
C SER A 191 -1.32 25.47 25.72
N ASP A 192 -1.47 25.42 27.05
CA ASP A 192 -1.20 24.21 27.83
C ASP A 192 -2.09 23.04 27.40
N ALA A 193 -3.36 23.32 27.02
CA ALA A 193 -4.28 22.30 26.54
C ALA A 193 -3.70 21.56 25.33
N VAL A 194 -3.21 22.29 24.32
CA VAL A 194 -2.66 21.70 23.09
C VAL A 194 -1.32 21.02 23.36
N ARG A 195 -0.43 21.64 24.15
CA ARG A 195 0.85 21.04 24.52
C ARG A 195 0.66 19.72 25.27
N ASN A 196 -0.27 19.67 26.23
CA ASN A 196 -0.60 18.47 26.99
C ASN A 196 -1.21 17.39 26.08
N SER A 197 -2.09 17.77 25.14
CA SER A 197 -2.65 16.82 24.17
C SER A 197 -1.59 16.25 23.23
N LEU A 198 -0.71 17.08 22.67
CA LEU A 198 0.38 16.62 21.81
C LEU A 198 1.34 15.70 22.57
N GLN A 199 1.69 16.05 23.82
CA GLN A 199 2.50 15.20 24.67
C GLN A 199 1.84 13.85 24.95
N ALA A 200 0.54 13.82 25.29
CA ALA A 200 -0.20 12.59 25.54
C ALA A 200 -0.26 11.69 24.29
N LEU A 201 -0.22 12.28 23.10
CA LEU A 201 -0.19 11.57 21.81
C LEU A 201 1.23 11.28 21.33
N SER A 202 2.28 11.65 22.09
CA SER A 202 3.68 11.55 21.68
C SER A 202 3.99 12.25 20.34
N ILE A 203 3.33 13.38 20.09
CA ILE A 203 3.56 14.25 18.94
C ILE A 203 4.48 15.39 19.38
N ALA A 204 5.59 15.58 18.66
CA ALA A 204 6.49 16.71 18.92
C ALA A 204 5.81 18.02 18.51
N PRO A 205 5.80 19.06 19.36
CA PRO A 205 5.19 20.35 19.04
C PRO A 205 6.11 21.16 18.12
N VAL A 206 6.07 20.86 16.82
CA VAL A 206 6.80 21.60 15.78
C VAL A 206 5.87 22.62 15.14
N PHE A 207 6.33 23.87 15.00
CA PHE A 207 5.57 24.92 14.33
C PHE A 207 6.40 25.63 13.26
N TYR A 208 6.00 25.48 12.00
CA TYR A 208 6.54 26.22 10.86
C TYR A 208 5.41 26.92 10.10
N ARG A 209 5.67 28.12 9.58
CA ARG A 209 4.77 28.89 8.70
C ARG A 209 5.59 29.71 7.71
N GLY A 210 4.93 30.25 6.68
CA GLY A 210 5.56 31.13 5.69
C GLY A 210 6.73 30.47 4.96
N GLU A 211 7.82 31.21 4.77
CA GLU A 211 9.00 30.74 4.01
C GLU A 211 9.60 29.45 4.59
N LYS A 212 9.78 29.38 5.91
CA LYS A 212 10.31 28.18 6.58
C LYS A 212 9.46 26.93 6.34
N LEU A 213 8.13 27.09 6.28
CA LEU A 213 7.23 25.99 5.96
C LEU A 213 7.39 25.54 4.50
N ASN A 214 7.48 26.49 3.57
CA ASN A 214 7.68 26.20 2.16
C ASN A 214 9.03 25.49 1.91
N GLU A 215 10.08 25.91 2.59
CA GLU A 215 11.39 25.24 2.57
C GLU A 215 11.29 23.81 3.08
N HIS A 216 10.64 23.60 4.23
CA HIS A 216 10.47 22.26 4.82
C HIS A 216 9.66 21.33 3.91
N ILE A 217 8.55 21.81 3.34
CA ILE A 217 7.76 21.05 2.36
C ILE A 217 8.61 20.68 1.15
N SER A 218 9.38 21.63 0.60
CA SER A 218 10.24 21.40 -0.57
C SER A 218 11.33 20.37 -0.28
N GLN A 219 11.94 20.43 0.91
CA GLN A 219 12.92 19.44 1.36
C GLN A 219 12.29 18.05 1.52
N SER A 220 11.09 17.96 2.09
CA SER A 220 10.35 16.70 2.16
C SER A 220 10.03 16.15 0.77
N GLU A 221 9.52 16.97 -0.15
CA GLU A 221 9.25 16.57 -1.54
C GLU A 221 10.52 16.02 -2.23
N GLN A 222 11.66 16.70 -2.07
CA GLN A 222 12.93 16.23 -2.61
C GLN A 222 13.33 14.86 -2.03
N LYS A 223 13.29 14.71 -0.70
CA LYS A 223 13.63 13.44 -0.02
C LYS A 223 12.79 12.27 -0.55
N PHE A 224 11.47 12.44 -0.68
CA PHE A 224 10.60 11.37 -1.18
C PHE A 224 10.79 11.12 -2.68
N SER A 225 11.01 12.16 -3.48
CA SER A 225 11.29 12.02 -4.92
C SER A 225 12.53 11.18 -5.17
N GLU A 226 13.60 11.41 -4.40
CA GLU A 226 14.86 10.65 -4.50
C GLU A 226 14.65 9.17 -4.12
N LEU A 227 13.90 8.91 -3.03
CA LEU A 227 13.59 7.56 -2.57
C LEU A 227 12.80 6.72 -3.58
N VAL A 228 11.92 7.34 -4.35
CA VAL A 228 11.13 6.67 -5.40
C VAL A 228 11.93 6.49 -6.68
N SER A 229 12.67 7.52 -7.10
CA SER A 229 13.46 7.49 -8.34
C SER A 229 14.53 6.41 -8.32
N GLY A 230 15.02 6.02 -7.14
CA GLY A 230 15.97 4.92 -6.96
C GLY A 230 15.39 3.51 -7.12
N SER A 231 14.07 3.30 -6.94
CA SER A 231 13.45 1.97 -7.05
C SER A 231 12.41 1.90 -8.17
N THR A 232 12.90 1.76 -9.39
CA THR A 232 12.03 1.41 -10.51
C THR A 232 11.96 -0.11 -10.66
N VAL A 233 11.29 -0.80 -9.73
CA VAL A 233 10.68 -2.09 -10.11
C VAL A 233 9.44 -1.74 -10.93
N GLN A 234 9.63 -1.53 -12.24
CA GLN A 234 8.51 -1.43 -13.16
C GLN A 234 7.84 -2.79 -13.20
N LEU A 235 6.71 -2.92 -12.50
CA LEU A 235 5.86 -4.08 -12.64
C LEU A 235 5.43 -4.19 -14.11
N PRO A 236 5.44 -5.40 -14.71
CA PRO A 236 4.91 -5.60 -16.05
C PRO A 236 3.50 -5.02 -16.14
N ASP A 237 3.17 -4.30 -17.21
CA ASP A 237 1.81 -3.81 -17.48
C ASP A 237 0.90 -5.00 -17.81
N PHE A 238 0.53 -5.78 -16.78
CA PHE A 238 -0.33 -6.95 -16.88
C PHE A 238 -1.62 -6.66 -17.64
N PRO A 239 -2.32 -5.51 -17.44
CA PRO A 239 -3.45 -5.13 -18.28
C PRO A 239 -3.11 -5.10 -19.78
N TYR A 240 -2.00 -4.48 -20.18
CA TYR A 240 -1.57 -4.46 -21.57
C TYR A 240 -1.31 -5.88 -22.13
N TYR A 241 -0.60 -6.72 -21.38
CA TYR A 241 -0.31 -8.11 -21.80
C TYR A 241 -1.58 -8.97 -21.92
N ILE A 242 -2.54 -8.78 -21.01
CA ILE A 242 -3.85 -9.47 -21.05
C ILE A 242 -4.66 -9.01 -22.26
N ILE A 243 -4.68 -7.70 -22.57
CA ILE A 243 -5.33 -7.16 -23.78
C ILE A 243 -4.70 -7.75 -25.04
N LEU A 244 -3.37 -7.77 -25.11
CA LEU A 244 -2.64 -8.34 -26.25
C LEU A 244 -2.97 -9.84 -26.43
N ALA A 245 -2.91 -10.63 -25.36
CA ALA A 245 -3.25 -12.06 -25.39
C ALA A 245 -4.72 -12.29 -25.82
N THR A 246 -5.64 -11.47 -25.34
CA THR A 246 -7.06 -11.54 -25.70
C THR A 246 -7.27 -11.24 -27.19
N LEU A 247 -6.63 -10.18 -27.71
CA LEU A 247 -6.69 -9.84 -29.14
C LEU A 247 -6.09 -10.95 -30.01
N LEU A 248 -5.01 -11.58 -29.56
CA LEU A 248 -4.36 -12.68 -30.27
C LEU A 248 -5.29 -13.90 -30.32
N LEU A 249 -5.93 -14.28 -29.21
CA LEU A 249 -6.92 -15.36 -29.17
C LEU A 249 -8.16 -15.06 -30.03
N LEU A 250 -8.67 -13.82 -30.00
CA LEU A 250 -9.78 -13.38 -30.85
C LEU A 250 -9.41 -13.43 -32.34
N SER A 251 -8.19 -13.02 -32.70
CA SER A 251 -7.69 -13.11 -34.07
C SER A 251 -7.59 -14.56 -34.55
N MET A 252 -7.21 -15.47 -33.66
CA MET A 252 -7.11 -16.91 -33.95
C MET A 252 -8.48 -17.53 -34.26
N ILE A 253 -9.54 -17.08 -33.58
CA ILE A 253 -10.93 -17.48 -33.87
C ILE A 253 -11.36 -17.00 -35.26
N VAL A 254 -11.00 -15.77 -35.64
CA VAL A 254 -11.31 -15.22 -36.98
C VAL A 254 -10.56 -16.00 -38.07
N VAL A 255 -9.27 -16.27 -37.87
CA VAL A 255 -8.45 -17.05 -38.80
C VAL A 255 -8.96 -18.48 -38.92
N GLN A 256 -9.30 -19.15 -37.82
CA GLN A 256 -9.95 -20.47 -37.84
C GLN A 256 -11.26 -20.44 -38.61
N ARG A 257 -12.08 -19.39 -38.46
CA ARG A 257 -13.35 -19.27 -39.19
C ARG A 257 -13.16 -19.07 -40.70
N ILE A 258 -12.10 -18.39 -41.11
CA ILE A 258 -11.72 -18.20 -42.52
C ILE A 258 -11.15 -19.48 -43.12
N PHE A 259 -10.36 -20.24 -42.36
CA PHE A 259 -9.80 -21.52 -42.83
C PHE A 259 -10.84 -22.64 -42.86
N LEU A 260 -11.69 -22.75 -41.83
CA LEU A 260 -12.73 -23.77 -41.73
C LEU A 260 -13.91 -23.53 -42.70
N SER A 261 -14.09 -22.30 -43.23
CA SER A 261 -15.09 -22.02 -44.25
C SER A 261 -14.72 -22.55 -45.65
N GLN A 262 -13.47 -22.99 -45.85
CA GLN A 262 -13.00 -23.58 -47.10
C GLN A 262 -13.22 -25.11 -47.18
N ILE A 263 -13.69 -25.75 -46.11
CA ILE A 263 -14.02 -27.17 -46.08
C ILE A 263 -15.49 -27.34 -46.50
N PRO A 264 -15.80 -28.06 -47.61
CA PRO A 264 -17.19 -28.31 -48.00
C PRO A 264 -17.91 -29.08 -46.88
N PRO A 265 -19.17 -28.75 -46.56
CA PRO A 265 -19.86 -29.38 -45.45
C PRO A 265 -20.05 -30.88 -45.74
N ALA A 266 -19.43 -31.73 -44.92
CA ALA A 266 -19.83 -33.13 -44.84
C ALA A 266 -21.30 -33.19 -44.42
N ASN A 267 -22.09 -34.11 -45.01
CA ASN A 267 -23.52 -34.30 -44.73
C ASN A 267 -23.80 -34.36 -43.22
N SER A 268 -24.10 -33.21 -42.63
CA SER A 268 -24.47 -33.07 -41.22
C SER A 268 -25.84 -32.41 -41.15
N SER A 269 -26.65 -32.94 -40.24
CA SER A 269 -28.03 -32.52 -39.94
C SER A 269 -28.15 -31.01 -39.64
N PRO A 270 -29.37 -30.42 -39.68
CA PRO A 270 -29.55 -29.00 -39.91
C PRO A 270 -28.84 -28.15 -38.85
N SER A 271 -28.03 -27.22 -39.35
CA SER A 271 -27.25 -26.23 -38.62
C SER A 271 -28.07 -25.57 -37.51
N SER A 272 -27.63 -25.69 -36.26
CA SER A 272 -28.16 -24.87 -35.18
C SER A 272 -27.81 -23.40 -35.46
N LYS A 273 -28.83 -22.56 -35.65
CA LYS A 273 -28.65 -21.09 -35.79
C LYS A 273 -27.70 -20.57 -34.70
N PRO A 274 -26.81 -19.60 -35.00
CA PRO A 274 -25.93 -19.02 -34.00
C PRO A 274 -26.78 -18.49 -32.84
N ARG A 275 -26.56 -19.01 -31.63
CA ARG A 275 -27.31 -18.63 -30.43
C ARG A 275 -26.78 -17.30 -29.90
N ILE A 276 -26.99 -16.22 -30.66
CA ILE A 276 -26.57 -14.86 -30.30
C ILE A 276 -27.05 -14.49 -28.90
N TRP A 277 -28.27 -14.90 -28.54
CA TRP A 277 -28.84 -14.71 -27.20
C TRP A 277 -28.01 -15.36 -26.09
N LEU A 278 -27.44 -16.56 -26.33
CA LEU A 278 -26.58 -17.23 -25.34
C LEU A 278 -25.27 -16.46 -25.13
N ALA A 279 -24.70 -15.91 -26.20
CA ALA A 279 -23.50 -15.06 -26.10
C ALA A 279 -23.77 -13.78 -25.31
N VAL A 280 -24.92 -13.14 -25.53
CA VAL A 280 -25.35 -11.96 -24.75
C VAL A 280 -25.54 -12.31 -23.27
N CYS A 281 -26.18 -13.44 -22.96
CA CYS A 281 -26.32 -13.90 -21.58
C CYS A 281 -24.98 -14.16 -20.90
N CYS A 282 -24.03 -14.81 -21.59
CA CYS A 282 -22.68 -15.03 -21.05
C CYS A 282 -21.94 -13.72 -20.81
N PHE A 283 -22.08 -12.74 -21.70
CA PHE A 283 -21.46 -11.42 -21.54
C PHE A 283 -22.03 -10.65 -20.35
N VAL A 284 -23.36 -10.58 -20.22
CA VAL A 284 -24.01 -9.93 -19.06
C VAL A 284 -23.59 -10.59 -17.75
N LEU A 285 -23.54 -11.92 -17.75
CA LEU A 285 -23.14 -12.69 -16.57
C LEU A 285 -21.67 -12.44 -16.21
N LEU A 286 -20.79 -12.31 -17.20
CA LEU A 286 -19.40 -11.89 -16.99
C LEU A 286 -19.32 -10.49 -16.37
N CYS A 287 -20.09 -9.52 -16.87
CA CYS A 287 -20.14 -8.18 -16.30
C CYS A 287 -20.63 -8.19 -14.84
N CYS A 288 -21.68 -8.96 -14.54
CA CYS A 288 -22.16 -9.15 -13.16
C CYS A 288 -21.09 -9.78 -12.27
N TYR A 289 -20.38 -10.79 -12.76
CA TYR A 289 -19.28 -11.44 -12.02
C TYR A 289 -18.17 -10.43 -11.69
N VAL A 290 -17.75 -9.61 -12.65
CA VAL A 290 -16.74 -8.56 -12.42
C VAL A 290 -17.20 -7.55 -11.37
N LEU A 291 -18.46 -7.08 -11.45
CA LEU A 291 -19.01 -6.14 -10.47
C LEU A 291 -19.09 -6.72 -9.06
N VAL A 292 -19.48 -7.99 -8.93
CA VAL A 292 -19.53 -8.71 -7.64
C VAL A 292 -18.14 -8.77 -6.99
N LEU A 293 -17.10 -9.02 -7.79
CA LEU A 293 -15.72 -9.04 -7.32
C LEU A 293 -15.21 -7.64 -6.95
N GLU A 294 -15.49 -6.63 -7.79
CA GLU A 294 -15.06 -5.25 -7.56
C GLU A 294 -15.64 -4.67 -6.26
N GLN A 295 -16.93 -4.93 -6.01
CA GLN A 295 -17.62 -4.48 -4.80
C GLN A 295 -17.41 -5.42 -3.60
N SER A 296 -16.61 -6.49 -3.76
CA SER A 296 -16.30 -7.47 -2.71
C SER A 296 -17.54 -8.09 -2.05
N TRP A 297 -18.65 -8.25 -2.80
CA TRP A 297 -19.89 -8.82 -2.26
C TRP A 297 -19.78 -10.31 -1.96
N LEU A 298 -18.94 -11.04 -2.70
CA LEU A 298 -18.68 -12.45 -2.52
C LEU A 298 -17.19 -12.74 -2.66
N ASN A 299 -16.70 -13.76 -1.95
CA ASN A 299 -15.34 -14.26 -2.10
C ASN A 299 -15.14 -14.86 -3.50
N TYR A 300 -13.91 -14.81 -4.01
CA TYR A 300 -13.56 -15.17 -5.38
C TYR A 300 -14.04 -16.57 -5.79
N TRP A 301 -13.81 -17.60 -4.97
CA TRP A 301 -14.20 -18.96 -5.34
C TRP A 301 -15.72 -19.13 -5.44
N LEU A 302 -16.49 -18.47 -4.56
CA LEU A 302 -17.94 -18.50 -4.56
C LEU A 302 -18.52 -17.80 -5.78
N ALA A 303 -18.01 -16.61 -6.10
CA ALA A 303 -18.40 -15.87 -7.29
C ALA A 303 -18.11 -16.68 -8.56
N THR A 304 -16.94 -17.33 -8.62
CA THR A 304 -16.49 -18.13 -9.77
C THR A 304 -17.29 -19.43 -9.91
N ALA A 305 -17.55 -20.13 -8.80
CA ALA A 305 -18.38 -21.33 -8.79
C ALA A 305 -19.82 -21.02 -9.23
N LEU A 306 -20.41 -19.92 -8.75
CA LEU A 306 -21.74 -19.47 -9.19
C LEU A 306 -21.77 -19.13 -10.68
N MET A 307 -20.74 -18.43 -11.17
CA MET A 307 -20.61 -18.09 -12.60
C MET A 307 -20.63 -19.36 -13.47
N ILE A 308 -19.84 -20.37 -13.09
CA ILE A 308 -19.71 -21.64 -13.82
C ILE A 308 -20.99 -22.47 -13.71
N ALA A 309 -21.63 -22.49 -12.53
CA ALA A 309 -22.88 -23.20 -12.34
C ALA A 309 -24.01 -22.62 -13.20
N VAL A 310 -24.12 -21.29 -13.28
CA VAL A 310 -25.17 -20.63 -14.07
C VAL A 310 -24.90 -20.72 -15.57
N THR A 311 -23.66 -20.52 -16.02
CA THR A 311 -23.28 -20.66 -17.45
C THR A 311 -23.38 -22.12 -17.90
N GLY A 312 -22.86 -23.06 -17.13
CA GLY A 312 -22.97 -24.48 -17.41
C GLY A 312 -24.42 -24.98 -17.35
N GLY A 313 -25.21 -24.51 -16.38
CA GLY A 313 -26.64 -24.82 -16.25
C GLY A 313 -27.45 -24.33 -17.44
N THR A 314 -27.22 -23.09 -17.89
CA THR A 314 -27.89 -22.53 -19.08
C THR A 314 -27.50 -23.27 -20.36
N MET A 315 -26.23 -23.68 -20.53
CA MET A 315 -25.79 -24.52 -21.66
C MET A 315 -26.39 -25.92 -21.63
N ALA A 316 -26.47 -26.54 -20.45
CA ALA A 316 -27.04 -27.86 -20.23
C ALA A 316 -28.59 -27.87 -20.22
N LYS A 317 -29.23 -26.70 -20.36
CA LYS A 317 -30.67 -26.49 -20.18
C LYS A 317 -31.19 -27.04 -18.85
N TRP A 318 -30.37 -26.97 -17.80
CA TRP A 318 -30.70 -27.42 -16.44
C TRP A 318 -31.19 -28.87 -16.36
N LYS A 319 -30.73 -29.74 -17.29
CA LYS A 319 -31.14 -31.15 -17.25
C LYS A 319 -30.51 -31.85 -16.03
N PRO A 320 -31.29 -32.59 -15.22
CA PRO A 320 -30.81 -33.18 -13.96
C PRO A 320 -29.58 -34.07 -14.12
N ARG A 321 -29.47 -34.78 -15.24
CA ARG A 321 -28.34 -35.67 -15.55
C ARG A 321 -26.97 -34.98 -15.62
N TYR A 322 -26.93 -33.67 -15.82
CA TYR A 322 -25.68 -32.90 -15.91
C TYR A 322 -25.38 -32.12 -14.62
N LEU A 323 -26.34 -32.06 -13.69
CA LEU A 323 -26.21 -31.28 -12.47
C LEU A 323 -25.04 -31.74 -11.58
N PRO A 324 -24.76 -33.05 -11.40
CA PRO A 324 -23.61 -33.50 -10.62
C PRO A 324 -22.27 -33.02 -11.21
N VAL A 325 -22.10 -33.17 -12.53
CA VAL A 325 -20.90 -32.75 -13.26
C VAL A 325 -20.71 -31.24 -13.20
N LEU A 326 -21.79 -30.46 -13.27
CA LEU A 326 -21.74 -29.00 -13.18
C LEU A 326 -21.34 -28.51 -11.78
N ILE A 327 -21.86 -29.14 -10.73
CA ILE A 327 -21.50 -28.83 -9.34
C ILE A 327 -20.03 -29.14 -9.11
N GLU A 328 -19.58 -30.32 -9.55
CA GLU A 328 -18.19 -30.74 -9.43
C GLU A 328 -17.24 -29.79 -10.17
N LEU A 329 -17.56 -29.42 -11.42
CA LEU A 329 -16.77 -28.48 -12.22
C LEU A 329 -16.74 -27.07 -11.60
N ALA A 330 -17.86 -26.59 -11.07
CA ALA A 330 -17.95 -25.28 -10.43
C ALA A 330 -17.09 -25.21 -9.16
N LEU A 331 -17.15 -26.25 -8.32
CA LEU A 331 -16.34 -26.34 -7.12
C LEU A 331 -14.86 -26.51 -7.44
N LEU A 332 -14.50 -27.44 -8.33
CA LEU A 332 -13.11 -27.67 -8.72
C LEU A 332 -12.48 -26.44 -9.37
N THR A 333 -13.21 -25.74 -10.22
CA THR A 333 -12.66 -24.55 -10.87
C THR A 333 -12.62 -23.37 -9.89
N GLY A 334 -13.68 -23.15 -9.10
CA GLY A 334 -13.71 -22.08 -8.10
C GLY A 334 -12.63 -22.24 -7.03
N LEU A 335 -12.68 -23.34 -6.27
CA LEU A 335 -11.71 -23.64 -5.22
C LEU A 335 -10.33 -23.94 -5.79
N GLY A 336 -10.25 -24.69 -6.89
CA GLY A 336 -8.96 -25.05 -7.48
C GLY A 336 -8.22 -23.85 -8.03
N THR A 337 -8.89 -22.91 -8.72
CA THR A 337 -8.23 -21.68 -9.16
C THR A 337 -7.88 -20.79 -7.97
N GLU A 338 -8.75 -20.66 -6.96
CA GLU A 338 -8.41 -19.92 -5.75
C GLU A 338 -7.18 -20.49 -5.07
N ILE A 339 -7.11 -21.81 -4.85
CA ILE A 339 -5.93 -22.47 -4.27
C ILE A 339 -4.72 -22.23 -5.16
N VAL A 340 -4.80 -22.44 -6.46
CA VAL A 340 -3.67 -22.23 -7.37
C VAL A 340 -3.19 -20.77 -7.34
N PHE A 341 -4.09 -19.78 -7.35
CA PHE A 341 -3.72 -18.37 -7.27
C PHE A 341 -3.26 -17.92 -5.87
N THR A 342 -3.73 -18.54 -4.80
CA THR A 342 -3.39 -18.17 -3.41
C THR A 342 -2.25 -18.98 -2.82
N SER A 343 -1.90 -20.14 -3.40
CA SER A 343 -0.84 -21.03 -2.91
C SER A 343 0.27 -21.34 -3.92
N VAL A 344 0.03 -21.18 -5.24
CA VAL A 344 1.01 -21.52 -6.29
C VAL A 344 1.49 -20.28 -7.05
N PHE A 345 0.57 -19.41 -7.48
CA PHE A 345 0.87 -18.14 -8.17
C PHE A 345 0.83 -16.93 -7.26
N SER A 346 0.46 -17.09 -5.99
CA SER A 346 0.88 -16.13 -4.99
C SER A 346 2.40 -16.28 -4.94
N VAL A 347 3.06 -15.45 -5.74
CA VAL A 347 4.36 -14.98 -5.33
C VAL A 347 4.06 -14.36 -3.98
N VAL A 348 4.38 -15.08 -2.90
CA VAL A 348 4.84 -14.42 -1.70
C VAL A 348 6.01 -13.61 -2.23
N LEU A 349 5.70 -12.36 -2.63
CA LEU A 349 6.72 -11.42 -3.03
C LEU A 349 7.74 -11.50 -1.91
N PRO A 350 9.02 -11.77 -2.23
CA PRO A 350 10.06 -11.67 -1.23
C PRO A 350 9.84 -10.39 -0.41
#